data_AF-A0A9W4HPG3-F1
#
_entry.id   AF-A0A9W4HPG3-F1
#
_cell.length_a   1.000
_cell.length_b   1.000
_cell.length_c   1.000
_cell.angle_alpha   90.00
_cell.angle_beta   90.00
_cell.angle_gamma   90.00
#
_symmetry.space_group_name_H-M   'P 1'
#
loop_
_entity.id
_entity.type
_entity.pdbx_description
1 polymer ?
#
loop_
_entity_poly.entity_id
_entity_poly.type
_entity_poly.pdbx_seq_one_letter_code
_entity_poly.pdbx_strand_id
1 'polypeptide(L)'
;MAYDDRNRAFLQAFMGRSTLAFQDAQPVLAAILSVGGERIDPKDVGEGQFQSYVDAANQAISPFDLEIRSSLPQDPQSTTEDPPQRVWALVNNTSDPLTQLATTYSADEIGFLKRLLDYMFHTNNTVRTEGMCAAQLQAVGLHKAPTARPVTDDAPQTQGSASHSLTMTQAERMILNLIEEGWFQKSRKGYLTLTPRALMELRGWLVIEYNDEGSPKIKFCAACKDMVTVGQRCADVHCGGRLHDHCMQNFFRMQQAEECPVCKAEWPGDHFVGERALGASSRPSGVVRRQTPVSARPSVEPSTRSTPSRVALEANLDSDSE
;
A
#
# COMPACT_ATOMS: atom_id res chain seq x y z
N MET A 1 6.37 32.46 5.26
CA MET A 1 7.73 32.83 5.71
C MET A 1 8.63 32.92 4.50
N ALA A 2 9.66 33.76 4.54
CA ALA A 2 10.69 33.73 3.50
C ALA A 2 11.46 32.39 3.57
N TYR A 3 11.82 31.83 2.41
CA TYR A 3 12.60 30.61 2.34
C TYR A 3 14.05 30.90 2.76
N ASP A 4 14.53 30.20 3.80
CA ASP A 4 15.82 30.47 4.46
C ASP A 4 16.68 29.20 4.62
N ASP A 5 17.81 29.32 5.32
CA ASP A 5 18.76 28.22 5.50
C ASP A 5 18.18 27.05 6.34
N ARG A 6 17.17 27.31 7.18
CA ARG A 6 16.47 26.25 7.90
C ARG A 6 15.64 25.40 6.94
N ASN A 7 14.98 26.05 5.97
CA ASN A 7 14.27 25.34 4.91
C ASN A 7 15.24 24.56 4.01
N ARG A 8 16.42 25.12 3.70
CA ARG A 8 17.46 24.40 2.94
C ARG A 8 17.96 23.16 3.70
N ALA A 9 18.23 23.28 5.00
CA ALA A 9 18.66 22.16 5.84
C ALA A 9 17.58 21.06 5.91
N PHE A 10 16.30 21.46 5.98
CA PHE A 10 15.18 20.51 5.93
C PHE A 10 15.11 19.77 4.59
N LEU A 11 15.25 20.48 3.46
CA LEU A 11 15.29 19.86 2.14
C LEU A 11 16.51 18.92 1.99
N GLN A 12 17.68 19.31 2.48
CA GLN A 12 18.88 18.46 2.48
C GLN A 12 18.64 17.15 3.26
N ALA A 13 17.90 17.21 4.37
CA ALA A 13 17.53 16.04 5.14
C ALA A 13 16.60 15.07 4.37
N PHE A 14 15.75 15.61 3.47
CA PHE A 14 14.95 14.82 2.52
C PHE A 14 15.79 14.27 1.37
N MET A 15 16.75 15.03 0.83
CA MET A 15 17.63 14.53 -0.23
C MET A 15 18.57 13.40 0.24
N GLY A 16 18.99 13.45 1.51
CA GLY A 16 19.82 12.41 2.12
C GLY A 16 19.08 11.15 2.55
N ARG A 17 17.74 11.12 2.45
CA ARG A 17 16.91 9.99 2.87
C ARG A 17 15.93 9.61 1.77
N SER A 18 15.73 8.32 1.56
CA SER A 18 14.78 7.83 0.54
C SER A 18 13.32 8.16 0.89
N THR A 19 12.97 8.05 2.17
CA THR A 19 11.66 8.42 2.71
C THR A 19 11.79 8.92 4.15
N LEU A 20 10.79 9.66 4.63
CA LEU A 20 10.65 10.11 6.01
C LEU A 20 9.21 9.97 6.48
N ALA A 21 9.00 9.35 7.65
CA ALA A 21 7.74 9.52 8.39
C ALA A 21 7.79 10.80 9.22
N PHE A 22 6.63 11.30 9.65
CA PHE A 22 6.56 12.50 10.49
C PHE A 22 7.37 12.34 11.79
N GLN A 23 7.27 11.18 12.44
CA GLN A 23 7.99 10.87 13.67
C GLN A 23 9.52 10.91 13.47
N ASP A 24 10.01 10.50 12.30
CA ASP A 24 11.43 10.57 11.94
C ASP A 24 11.87 11.99 11.57
N ALA A 25 10.94 12.82 11.07
CA ALA A 25 11.20 14.21 10.73
C ALA A 25 11.20 15.14 11.95
N GLN A 26 10.51 14.79 13.04
CA GLN A 26 10.49 15.55 14.28
C GLN A 26 11.89 15.85 14.84
N PRO A 27 12.79 14.87 15.06
CA PRO A 27 14.13 15.15 15.57
C PRO A 27 14.98 15.99 14.61
N VAL A 28 14.75 15.85 13.30
CA VAL A 28 15.44 16.66 12.28
C VAL A 28 15.00 18.12 12.36
N LEU A 29 13.70 18.37 12.39
CA LEU A 29 13.16 19.73 12.50
C LEU A 29 13.51 20.38 13.83
N ALA A 30 13.41 19.64 14.94
CA ALA A 30 13.81 20.15 16.25
C ALA A 30 15.28 20.58 16.28
N ALA A 31 16.18 19.78 15.68
CA ALA A 31 17.59 20.14 15.56
C ALA A 31 17.80 21.41 14.72
N ILE A 32 17.11 21.52 13.57
CA ILE A 32 17.20 22.70 12.68
C ILE A 32 16.68 23.96 13.37
N LEU A 33 15.54 23.87 14.05
CA LEU A 33 14.89 25.00 14.71
C LEU A 33 15.65 25.47 15.96
N SER A 34 16.35 24.55 16.63
CA SER A 34 17.21 24.86 17.77
C SER A 34 18.48 25.63 17.39
N VAL A 35 18.81 25.74 16.10
CA VAL A 35 19.99 26.50 15.65
C VAL A 35 19.77 28.00 15.88
N GLY A 36 20.63 28.58 16.70
CA GLY A 36 20.68 30.03 16.98
C GLY A 36 19.58 30.53 17.92
N GLY A 37 18.94 29.64 18.68
CA GLY A 37 17.84 30.00 19.60
C GLY A 37 17.65 29.02 20.75
N GLU A 38 16.43 28.98 21.28
CA GLU A 38 16.03 28.03 22.32
C GLU A 38 16.00 26.60 21.77
N ARG A 39 16.39 25.64 22.62
CA ARG A 39 16.37 24.22 22.28
C ARG A 39 14.93 23.73 22.25
N ILE A 40 14.50 23.19 21.11
CA ILE A 40 13.18 22.61 20.90
C ILE A 40 13.27 21.09 21.10
N ASP A 41 12.33 20.51 21.86
CA ASP A 41 12.20 19.05 21.96
C ASP A 41 11.51 18.49 20.70
N PRO A 42 11.93 17.35 20.15
CA PRO A 42 11.24 16.70 19.02
C PRO A 42 9.72 16.57 19.21
N LYS A 43 9.24 16.38 20.44
CA LYS A 43 7.81 16.25 20.76
C LYS A 43 7.03 17.54 20.59
N ASP A 44 7.70 18.69 20.65
CA ASP A 44 7.09 20.01 20.49
C ASP A 44 6.93 20.40 19.01
N VAL A 45 7.56 19.65 18.09
CA VAL A 45 7.36 19.82 16.65
C VAL A 45 6.02 19.23 16.26
N GLY A 46 5.06 20.11 15.96
CA GLY A 46 3.71 19.73 15.51
C GLY A 46 3.61 19.47 14.01
N GLU A 47 2.57 18.73 13.59
CA GLU A 47 2.31 18.40 12.18
C GLU A 47 2.14 19.65 11.30
N GLY A 48 1.47 20.70 11.81
CA GLY A 48 1.29 21.94 11.06
C GLY A 48 2.60 22.66 10.75
N GLN A 49 3.59 22.58 11.66
CA GLN A 49 4.92 23.14 11.42
C GLN A 49 5.65 22.33 10.35
N PHE A 50 5.64 21.00 10.46
CA PHE A 50 6.22 20.13 9.44
C PHE A 50 5.59 20.36 8.06
N GLN A 51 4.25 20.45 7.97
CA GLN A 51 3.55 20.75 6.72
C GLN A 51 4.00 22.08 6.13
N SER A 52 4.15 23.13 6.95
CA SER A 52 4.60 24.44 6.47
C SER A 52 6.02 24.41 5.87
N TYR A 53 6.91 23.58 6.42
CA TYR A 53 8.24 23.36 5.87
C TYR A 53 8.20 22.60 4.55
N VAL A 54 7.32 21.61 4.42
CA VAL A 54 7.16 20.90 3.16
C VAL A 54 6.55 21.81 2.08
N ASP A 55 5.55 22.61 2.43
CA ASP A 55 4.94 23.56 1.49
C ASP A 55 5.97 24.58 0.99
N ALA A 56 6.79 25.12 1.90
CA ALA A 56 7.88 26.02 1.56
C ALA A 56 8.96 25.34 0.69
N ALA A 57 9.32 24.09 0.99
CA ALA A 57 10.22 23.29 0.17
C ALA A 57 9.65 23.09 -1.24
N ASN A 58 8.41 22.62 -1.36
CA ASN A 58 7.72 22.41 -2.63
C ASN A 58 7.65 23.67 -3.49
N GLN A 59 7.35 24.82 -2.88
CA GLN A 59 7.37 26.10 -3.59
C GLN A 59 8.76 26.43 -4.15
N ALA A 60 9.83 26.12 -3.41
CA ALA A 60 11.20 26.40 -3.83
C ALA A 60 11.73 25.42 -4.88
N ILE A 61 11.32 24.15 -4.83
CA ILE A 61 11.84 23.09 -5.71
C ILE A 61 11.00 22.86 -6.96
N SER A 62 9.76 23.37 -7.01
CA SER A 62 8.86 23.25 -8.16
C SER A 62 9.47 23.65 -9.51
N PRO A 63 10.33 24.69 -9.63
CA PRO A 63 10.99 25.03 -10.90
C PRO A 63 11.96 23.96 -11.43
N PHE A 64 12.33 22.98 -10.61
CA PHE A 64 13.20 21.86 -10.98
C PHE A 64 12.38 20.57 -11.24
N ASP A 65 11.06 20.69 -11.32
CA ASP A 65 10.11 19.58 -11.41
C ASP A 65 10.26 18.55 -10.30
N LEU A 66 10.75 18.98 -9.14
CA LEU A 66 10.78 18.17 -7.94
C LEU A 66 9.56 18.47 -7.07
N GLU A 67 9.12 17.48 -6.31
CA GLU A 67 8.00 17.63 -5.39
C GLU A 67 8.17 16.67 -4.22
N ILE A 68 7.98 17.13 -2.99
CA ILE A 68 7.83 16.28 -1.83
C ILE A 68 6.36 15.83 -1.79
N ARG A 69 6.15 14.54 -2.01
CA ARG A 69 4.85 13.89 -1.92
C ARG A 69 4.74 13.02 -0.69
N SER A 70 3.50 12.67 -0.33
CA SER A 70 3.23 11.71 0.73
C SER A 70 2.24 10.64 0.29
N SER A 71 2.40 9.43 0.82
CA SER A 71 1.46 8.34 0.62
C SER A 71 1.37 7.48 1.89
N LEU A 72 0.26 6.76 2.03
CA LEU A 72 0.11 5.77 3.09
C LEU A 72 0.52 4.39 2.54
N PRO A 73 1.28 3.60 3.32
CA PRO A 73 1.50 2.20 3.02
C PRO A 73 0.20 1.48 2.70
N GLN A 74 0.17 0.79 1.55
CA GLN A 74 -1.00 0.04 1.09
C GLN A 74 -1.01 -1.40 1.59
N ASP A 75 0.09 -1.90 2.17
CA ASP A 75 0.17 -3.26 2.69
C ASP A 75 -0.44 -3.37 4.10
N PRO A 76 -1.53 -4.12 4.28
CA PRO A 76 -2.14 -4.35 5.59
C PRO A 76 -1.32 -5.30 6.49
N GLN A 77 -0.27 -5.94 5.98
CA GLN A 77 0.57 -6.90 6.73
C GLN A 77 1.88 -6.30 7.27
N SER A 78 2.04 -4.97 7.24
CA SER A 78 3.11 -4.29 7.97
C SER A 78 3.25 -4.92 9.35
N THR A 79 4.46 -5.35 9.71
CA THR A 79 4.75 -6.16 10.89
C THR A 79 4.53 -5.45 12.22
N THR A 80 4.00 -4.24 12.18
CA THR A 80 3.80 -3.33 13.30
C THR A 80 2.33 -3.39 13.73
N GLU A 81 2.08 -3.53 15.03
CA GLU A 81 0.73 -3.35 15.58
C GLU A 81 0.22 -1.91 15.43
N ASP A 82 1.12 -0.99 15.06
CA ASP A 82 0.84 0.41 14.83
C ASP A 82 0.07 0.65 13.52
N PRO A 83 -0.80 1.68 13.49
CA PRO A 83 -1.46 2.10 12.26
C PRO A 83 -0.42 2.49 11.20
N PRO A 84 -0.73 2.29 9.90
CA PRO A 84 0.20 2.63 8.83
C PRO A 84 0.56 4.12 8.90
N GLN A 85 1.85 4.41 9.03
CA GLN A 85 2.34 5.78 9.11
C GLN A 85 2.48 6.38 7.70
N ARG A 86 2.11 7.65 7.55
CA ARG A 86 2.30 8.38 6.30
C ARG A 86 3.79 8.61 6.07
N VAL A 87 4.25 8.22 4.90
CA VAL A 87 5.64 8.43 4.47
C VAL A 87 5.70 9.54 3.43
N TRP A 88 6.79 10.29 3.45
CA TRP A 88 7.06 11.42 2.58
C TRP A 88 8.34 11.16 1.80
N ALA A 89 8.37 11.53 0.52
CA ALA A 89 9.52 11.36 -0.35
C ALA A 89 9.65 12.51 -1.32
N LEU A 90 10.88 12.87 -1.67
CA LEU A 90 11.19 13.78 -2.76
C LEU A 90 11.10 13.02 -4.09
N VAL A 91 10.17 13.40 -4.95
CA VAL A 91 9.94 12.77 -6.26
C VAL A 91 10.31 13.74 -7.38
N ASN A 92 10.73 13.17 -8.51
CA ASN A 92 10.89 13.90 -9.75
C ASN A 92 9.64 13.71 -10.63
N ASN A 93 9.04 14.81 -11.08
CA ASN A 93 7.83 14.82 -11.89
C ASN A 93 8.10 14.70 -13.39
N THR A 94 9.33 14.93 -13.85
CA THR A 94 9.67 14.97 -15.29
C THR A 94 10.53 13.79 -15.73
N SER A 95 11.46 13.32 -14.89
CA SER A 95 12.31 12.20 -15.26
C SER A 95 11.58 10.86 -15.10
N ASP A 96 11.68 9.99 -16.10
CA ASP A 96 11.36 8.58 -15.93
C ASP A 96 12.26 7.97 -14.84
N PRO A 97 11.72 7.46 -13.71
CA PRO A 97 12.55 6.90 -12.66
C PRO A 97 13.30 5.63 -13.10
N LEU A 98 12.87 4.94 -14.16
CA LEU A 98 13.70 3.90 -14.78
C LEU A 98 14.99 4.47 -15.38
N THR A 99 14.96 5.70 -15.90
CA THR A 99 16.17 6.40 -16.36
C THR A 99 17.08 6.76 -15.18
N GLN A 100 16.51 7.14 -14.03
CA GLN A 100 17.30 7.36 -12.82
C GLN A 100 17.95 6.06 -12.33
N LEU A 101 17.20 4.96 -12.28
CA LEU A 101 17.72 3.64 -11.94
C LEU A 101 18.79 3.18 -12.93
N ALA A 102 18.67 3.52 -14.21
CA ALA A 102 19.68 3.21 -15.24
C ALA A 102 21.04 3.89 -15.01
N THR A 103 21.12 4.88 -14.11
CA THR A 103 22.42 5.45 -13.69
C THR A 103 23.14 4.59 -12.65
N THR A 104 22.41 3.76 -11.90
CA THR A 104 22.94 2.91 -10.83
C THR A 104 23.05 1.44 -11.25
N TYR A 105 22.14 0.98 -12.10
CA TYR A 105 22.05 -0.40 -12.56
C TYR A 105 22.53 -0.55 -14.00
N SER A 106 23.08 -1.73 -14.32
CA SER A 106 23.44 -2.11 -15.68
C SER A 106 22.21 -2.28 -16.59
N ALA A 107 22.41 -2.25 -17.91
CA ALA A 107 21.33 -2.46 -18.87
C ALA A 107 20.61 -3.81 -18.70
N ASP A 108 21.35 -4.86 -18.30
CA ASP A 108 20.79 -6.19 -18.06
C ASP A 108 19.90 -6.23 -16.81
N GLU A 109 20.31 -5.51 -15.76
CA GLU A 109 19.54 -5.32 -14.54
C GLU A 109 18.27 -4.50 -14.82
N ILE A 110 18.37 -3.39 -15.54
CA ILE A 110 17.20 -2.60 -15.96
C ILE A 110 16.25 -3.44 -16.80
N GLY A 111 16.78 -4.25 -17.73
CA GLY A 111 15.99 -5.20 -18.50
C GLY A 111 15.24 -6.21 -17.61
N PHE A 112 15.88 -6.71 -16.54
CA PHE A 112 15.23 -7.58 -15.56
C PHE A 112 14.15 -6.85 -14.76
N LEU A 113 14.42 -5.64 -14.27
CA LEU A 113 13.44 -4.83 -13.55
C LEU A 113 12.20 -4.57 -14.40
N LYS A 114 12.38 -4.19 -15.67
CA LYS A 114 11.25 -4.01 -16.60
C LYS A 114 10.43 -5.29 -16.73
N ARG A 115 11.07 -6.45 -16.91
CA ARG A 115 10.37 -7.75 -16.97
C ARG A 115 9.58 -8.05 -15.69
N LEU A 116 10.13 -7.73 -14.52
CA LEU A 116 9.44 -7.89 -13.25
C LEU A 116 8.20 -7.00 -13.17
N LEU A 117 8.32 -5.72 -13.56
CA LEU A 117 7.19 -4.79 -13.61
C LEU A 117 6.14 -5.24 -14.63
N ASP A 118 6.56 -5.66 -15.82
CA ASP A 118 5.67 -6.22 -16.85
C ASP A 118 4.93 -7.46 -16.34
N TYR A 119 5.63 -8.35 -15.61
CA TYR A 119 4.97 -9.48 -14.98
C TYR A 119 3.92 -9.05 -13.96
N MET A 120 4.20 -8.04 -13.12
CA MET A 120 3.25 -7.54 -12.13
C MET A 120 2.03 -6.86 -12.77
N PHE A 121 2.24 -5.98 -13.76
CA PHE A 121 1.22 -5.08 -14.29
C PHE A 121 0.56 -5.55 -15.60
N HIS A 122 1.17 -6.50 -16.33
CA HIS A 122 0.53 -7.19 -17.46
C HIS A 122 0.06 -8.59 -17.09
N THR A 123 0.94 -9.42 -16.53
CA THR A 123 0.63 -10.85 -16.32
C THR A 123 -0.26 -11.06 -15.09
N ASN A 124 0.10 -10.46 -13.96
CA ASN A 124 -0.65 -10.57 -12.69
C ASN A 124 -1.67 -9.45 -12.49
N ASN A 125 -2.02 -8.71 -13.55
CA ASN A 125 -3.04 -7.66 -13.50
C ASN A 125 -3.95 -7.74 -14.75
N THR A 126 -4.98 -8.55 -14.60
CA THR A 126 -5.99 -8.81 -15.63
C THR A 126 -7.33 -8.19 -15.20
N VAL A 127 -8.29 -8.13 -16.13
CA VAL A 127 -9.64 -7.61 -15.86
C VAL A 127 -10.34 -8.38 -14.72
N ARG A 128 -10.03 -9.67 -14.55
CA ARG A 128 -10.63 -10.52 -13.50
C ARG A 128 -9.83 -10.52 -12.20
N THR A 129 -8.52 -10.37 -12.29
CA THR A 129 -7.60 -10.48 -11.16
C THR A 129 -6.60 -9.33 -11.15
N GLU A 130 -6.76 -8.40 -10.22
CA GLU A 130 -5.93 -7.20 -10.06
C GLU A 130 -4.84 -7.45 -9.00
N GLY A 131 -3.86 -8.30 -9.30
CA GLY A 131 -2.84 -8.76 -8.35
C GLY A 131 -1.68 -7.77 -8.13
N MET A 132 -1.09 -7.24 -9.22
CA MET A 132 -0.02 -6.22 -9.18
C MET A 132 1.14 -6.56 -8.20
N CYS A 133 1.44 -7.84 -8.06
CA CYS A 133 2.49 -8.36 -7.21
C CYS A 133 3.10 -9.62 -7.84
N ALA A 134 4.29 -10.02 -7.39
CA ALA A 134 4.98 -11.20 -7.91
C ALA A 134 5.51 -12.05 -6.77
N ALA A 135 5.27 -13.37 -6.78
CA ALA A 135 5.95 -14.25 -5.83
C ALA A 135 7.46 -14.24 -6.10
N GLN A 136 8.29 -14.21 -5.06
CA GLN A 136 9.75 -14.07 -5.23
C GLN A 136 10.35 -15.14 -6.17
N LEU A 137 9.90 -16.40 -6.07
CA LEU A 137 10.37 -17.48 -6.96
C LEU A 137 10.00 -17.22 -8.43
N GLN A 138 8.80 -16.66 -8.69
CA GLN A 138 8.38 -16.29 -10.04
C GLN A 138 9.22 -15.12 -10.57
N ALA A 139 9.48 -14.12 -9.72
CA ALA A 139 10.31 -12.97 -10.06
C ALA A 139 11.74 -13.39 -10.46
N VAL A 140 12.37 -14.29 -9.69
CA VAL A 140 13.68 -14.87 -10.01
C VAL A 140 13.65 -15.61 -11.35
N GLY A 141 12.55 -16.30 -11.65
CA GLY A 141 12.32 -16.96 -12.94
C GLY A 141 12.37 -16.03 -14.17
N LEU A 142 12.21 -14.72 -14.00
CA LEU A 142 12.26 -13.72 -15.07
C LEU A 142 13.69 -13.28 -15.44
N HIS A 143 14.71 -13.95 -14.90
CA HIS A 143 16.11 -13.59 -15.09
C HIS A 143 16.56 -13.60 -16.57
N LYS A 144 15.98 -14.46 -17.41
CA LYS A 144 16.28 -14.52 -18.85
C LYS A 144 15.36 -13.60 -19.64
N ALA A 145 15.93 -12.87 -20.59
CA ALA A 145 15.15 -12.22 -21.63
C ALA A 145 14.45 -13.30 -22.49
N PRO A 146 13.21 -13.08 -22.95
CA PRO A 146 12.59 -13.95 -23.93
C PRO A 146 13.46 -14.00 -25.18
N THR A 147 13.80 -15.21 -25.65
CA THR A 147 14.42 -15.37 -26.97
C THR A 147 13.40 -14.96 -28.01
N ALA A 148 13.64 -13.87 -28.76
CA ALA A 148 12.84 -13.54 -29.93
C ALA A 148 12.79 -14.79 -30.83
N ARG A 149 11.58 -15.26 -31.15
CA ARG A 149 11.42 -16.34 -32.14
C ARG A 149 12.02 -15.83 -33.46
N PRO A 150 12.78 -16.65 -34.22
CA PRO A 150 13.17 -16.28 -35.57
C PRO A 150 11.88 -16.14 -36.38
N VAL A 151 11.51 -14.92 -36.73
CA VAL A 151 10.57 -14.70 -37.83
C VAL A 151 11.36 -15.04 -39.08
N THR A 152 10.80 -15.96 -39.87
CA THR A 152 11.35 -16.51 -41.11
C THR A 152 11.88 -15.42 -42.05
N ASP A 153 13.11 -15.66 -42.53
CA ASP A 153 13.88 -15.15 -43.68
C ASP A 153 13.51 -13.81 -44.36
N ASP A 154 14.57 -13.06 -44.68
CA ASP A 154 14.66 -11.82 -45.49
C ASP A 154 14.50 -10.44 -44.82
N ALA A 155 15.29 -10.18 -43.77
CA ALA A 155 15.72 -8.81 -43.46
C ALA A 155 17.21 -8.76 -43.08
N PRO A 156 18.00 -7.78 -43.60
CA PRO A 156 19.42 -7.69 -43.30
C PRO A 156 19.64 -7.45 -41.80
N GLN A 157 20.50 -8.29 -41.24
CA GLN A 157 20.92 -8.31 -39.84
C GLN A 157 21.43 -6.94 -39.39
N THR A 158 20.56 -6.17 -38.73
CA THR A 158 21.00 -5.13 -37.80
C THR A 158 21.50 -5.81 -36.54
N GLN A 159 22.73 -5.45 -36.16
CA GLN A 159 23.54 -6.00 -35.08
C GLN A 159 22.74 -6.31 -33.80
N GLY A 160 23.04 -7.47 -33.23
CA GLY A 160 22.26 -8.13 -32.18
C GLY A 160 21.91 -7.24 -30.99
N SER A 161 20.61 -7.18 -30.70
CA SER A 161 20.12 -6.82 -29.37
C SER A 161 20.76 -7.78 -28.36
N ALA A 162 21.73 -7.28 -27.59
CA ALA A 162 22.32 -8.03 -26.49
C ALA A 162 21.16 -8.53 -25.61
N SER A 163 21.07 -9.85 -25.43
CA SER A 163 20.03 -10.44 -24.59
C SER A 163 20.26 -9.99 -23.16
N HIS A 164 19.51 -8.99 -22.70
CA HIS A 164 19.57 -8.42 -21.34
C HIS A 164 19.14 -9.44 -20.27
N SER A 165 19.99 -10.43 -20.03
CA SER A 165 19.71 -11.59 -19.18
C SER A 165 20.68 -11.64 -18.02
N LEU A 166 20.16 -11.94 -16.85
CA LEU A 166 20.93 -12.21 -15.65
C LEU A 166 21.06 -13.72 -15.43
N THR A 167 22.00 -14.15 -14.61
CA THR A 167 21.93 -15.46 -13.95
C THR A 167 20.86 -15.45 -12.85
N MET A 168 20.36 -16.61 -12.43
CA MET A 168 19.40 -16.72 -11.30
C MET A 168 19.94 -16.02 -10.04
N THR A 169 21.21 -16.25 -9.70
CA THR A 169 21.86 -15.65 -8.52
C THR A 169 21.98 -14.12 -8.65
N GLN A 170 22.24 -13.60 -9.85
CA GLN A 170 22.23 -12.15 -10.09
C GLN A 170 20.83 -11.56 -9.93
N ALA A 171 19.80 -12.23 -10.45
CA ALA A 171 18.41 -11.80 -10.29
C ALA A 171 17.96 -11.80 -8.81
N GLU A 172 18.31 -12.84 -8.05
CA GLU A 172 18.07 -12.90 -6.60
C GLU A 172 18.75 -11.74 -5.87
N ARG A 173 20.03 -11.49 -6.16
CA ARG A 173 20.77 -10.37 -5.56
C ARG A 173 20.14 -9.02 -5.92
N MET A 174 19.75 -8.83 -7.17
CA MET A 174 19.11 -7.60 -7.61
C MET A 174 17.77 -7.37 -6.88
N ILE A 175 16.94 -8.40 -6.70
CA ILE A 175 15.70 -8.29 -5.92
C ILE A 175 16.01 -7.84 -4.48
N LEU A 176 17.05 -8.39 -3.84
CA LEU A 176 17.44 -7.99 -2.49
C LEU A 176 17.89 -6.52 -2.44
N ASN A 177 18.71 -6.08 -3.39
CA ASN A 177 19.16 -4.69 -3.48
C ASN A 177 17.96 -3.74 -3.66
N LEU A 178 17.02 -4.08 -4.55
CA LEU A 178 15.81 -3.29 -4.77
C LEU A 178 14.92 -3.21 -3.52
N ILE A 179 14.93 -4.23 -2.66
CA ILE A 179 14.22 -4.19 -1.38
C ILE A 179 14.95 -3.28 -0.39
N GLU A 180 16.28 -3.42 -0.28
CA GLU A 180 17.12 -2.63 0.62
C GLU A 180 17.08 -1.13 0.27
N GLU A 181 17.05 -0.79 -1.01
CA GLU A 181 16.90 0.57 -1.51
C GLU A 181 15.46 1.12 -1.38
N GLY A 182 14.51 0.27 -0.98
CA GLY A 182 13.13 0.65 -0.74
C GLY A 182 12.32 0.84 -2.02
N TRP A 183 12.65 0.16 -3.12
CA TRP A 183 11.81 0.10 -4.33
C TRP A 183 10.71 -0.96 -4.19
N PHE A 184 11.08 -2.11 -3.65
CA PHE A 184 10.17 -3.21 -3.39
C PHE A 184 10.10 -3.52 -1.89
N GLN A 185 9.00 -4.12 -1.48
CA GLN A 185 8.85 -4.75 -0.19
C GLN A 185 8.33 -6.17 -0.38
N LYS A 186 8.66 -7.05 0.57
CA LYS A 186 8.27 -8.45 0.55
C LYS A 186 7.27 -8.72 1.66
N SER A 187 6.10 -9.24 1.31
CA SER A 187 5.09 -9.66 2.28
C SER A 187 5.51 -10.93 3.02
N ARG A 188 4.81 -11.25 4.12
CA ARG A 188 5.04 -12.50 4.88
C ARG A 188 4.84 -13.76 4.05
N LYS A 189 3.99 -13.69 3.02
CA LYS A 189 3.75 -14.80 2.07
C LYS A 189 4.75 -14.85 0.92
N GLY A 190 5.72 -13.94 0.90
CA GLY A 190 6.80 -13.91 -0.09
C GLY A 190 6.44 -13.24 -1.41
N TYR A 191 5.43 -12.36 -1.42
CA TYR A 191 5.10 -11.54 -2.58
C TYR A 191 5.86 -10.22 -2.55
N LEU A 192 6.44 -9.86 -3.69
CA LEU A 192 7.04 -8.57 -3.96
C LEU A 192 5.95 -7.59 -4.40
N THR A 193 5.93 -6.42 -3.77
CA THR A 193 5.07 -5.28 -4.10
C THR A 193 5.91 -4.01 -4.11
N LEU A 194 5.46 -2.99 -4.86
CA LEU A 194 6.11 -1.68 -4.82
C LEU A 194 5.88 -1.02 -3.46
N THR A 195 6.92 -0.37 -2.93
CA THR A 195 6.80 0.45 -1.72
C THR A 195 6.02 1.74 -2.02
N PRO A 196 5.55 2.49 -1.00
CA PRO A 196 4.95 3.80 -1.21
C PRO A 196 5.89 4.78 -1.93
N ARG A 197 7.19 4.72 -1.63
CA ARG A 197 8.22 5.49 -2.33
C ARG A 197 8.19 5.22 -3.83
N ALA A 198 8.29 3.95 -4.20
CA ALA A 198 8.29 3.53 -5.59
C ALA A 198 6.99 3.91 -6.30
N LEU A 199 5.84 3.80 -5.63
CA LEU A 199 4.55 4.22 -6.20
C LEU A 199 4.46 5.73 -6.43
N MET A 200 5.05 6.54 -5.54
CA MET A 200 5.10 8.00 -5.71
C MET A 200 6.04 8.39 -6.85
N GLU A 201 7.23 7.80 -6.91
CA GLU A 201 8.24 8.08 -7.93
C GLU A 201 7.81 7.56 -9.31
N LEU A 202 7.41 6.28 -9.42
CA LEU A 202 7.05 5.63 -10.68
C LEU A 202 5.63 5.98 -11.17
N ARG A 203 4.88 6.84 -10.46
CA ARG A 203 3.47 7.11 -10.79
C ARG A 203 3.26 7.48 -12.25
N GLY A 204 4.00 8.47 -12.75
CA GLY A 204 3.85 8.97 -14.13
C GLY A 204 4.22 7.89 -15.15
N TRP A 205 5.38 7.25 -14.95
CA TRP A 205 5.87 6.20 -15.82
C TRP A 205 4.93 5.00 -15.90
N LEU A 206 4.45 4.47 -14.77
CA LEU A 206 3.53 3.33 -14.72
C LEU A 206 2.23 3.61 -15.49
N VAL A 207 1.71 4.83 -15.38
CA VAL A 207 0.48 5.21 -16.08
C VAL A 207 0.71 5.26 -17.58
N ILE A 208 1.81 5.85 -18.03
CA ILE A 208 2.15 5.94 -19.45
C ILE A 208 2.38 4.52 -20.01
N GLU A 209 3.30 3.76 -19.42
CA GLU A 209 3.69 2.42 -19.93
C GLU A 209 2.52 1.43 -19.97
N TYR A 210 1.63 1.46 -18.96
CA TYR A 210 0.64 0.38 -18.76
C TYR A 210 -0.81 0.78 -19.05
N ASN A 211 -1.12 2.05 -19.35
CA ASN A 211 -2.49 2.45 -19.73
C ASN A 211 -2.67 2.82 -21.20
N ASP A 212 -1.64 2.72 -22.04
CA ASP A 212 -1.71 3.11 -23.45
C ASP A 212 -2.63 2.20 -24.31
N GLU A 213 -2.87 0.95 -23.90
CA GLU A 213 -3.66 -0.03 -24.69
C GLU A 213 -5.04 -0.34 -24.10
N GLY A 214 -6.03 0.52 -24.40
CA GLY A 214 -7.48 0.25 -24.32
C GLY A 214 -8.08 0.02 -22.93
N SER A 215 -7.61 -0.97 -22.17
CA SER A 215 -8.03 -1.27 -20.80
C SER A 215 -6.97 -0.79 -19.80
N PRO A 216 -7.21 0.30 -19.04
CA PRO A 216 -6.22 0.84 -18.12
C PRO A 216 -5.87 -0.20 -17.04
N LYS A 217 -4.59 -0.57 -16.98
CA LYS A 217 -4.03 -1.49 -16.00
C LYS A 217 -3.88 -0.82 -14.64
N ILE A 218 -3.42 0.43 -14.64
CA ILE A 218 -3.22 1.27 -13.47
C ILE A 218 -4.51 2.01 -13.15
N LYS A 219 -5.02 1.82 -11.92
CA LYS A 219 -6.29 2.37 -11.46
C LYS A 219 -6.12 3.13 -10.16
N PHE A 220 -7.05 4.03 -9.89
CA PHE A 220 -6.96 4.98 -8.77
C PHE A 220 -8.08 4.79 -7.75
N CYS A 221 -7.77 5.12 -6.51
CA CYS A 221 -8.71 5.08 -5.40
C CYS A 221 -9.75 6.17 -5.59
N ALA A 222 -11.03 5.83 -5.49
CA ALA A 222 -12.09 6.82 -5.62
C ALA A 222 -12.08 7.85 -4.49
N ALA A 223 -11.50 7.53 -3.32
CA ALA A 223 -11.40 8.41 -2.17
C ALA A 223 -10.19 9.36 -2.25
N CYS A 224 -8.96 8.82 -2.23
CA CYS A 224 -7.74 9.63 -2.16
C CYS A 224 -7.13 9.99 -3.53
N LYS A 225 -7.66 9.44 -4.64
CA LYS A 225 -7.15 9.62 -6.02
C LYS A 225 -5.73 9.13 -6.25
N ASP A 226 -5.14 8.42 -5.29
CA ASP A 226 -3.84 7.76 -5.43
C ASP A 226 -3.97 6.38 -6.09
N MET A 227 -2.87 5.87 -6.65
CA MET A 227 -2.83 4.57 -7.32
C MET A 227 -3.19 3.45 -6.34
N VAL A 228 -4.04 2.50 -6.74
CA VAL A 228 -4.43 1.36 -5.89
C VAL A 228 -3.72 0.11 -6.35
N THR A 229 -2.77 -0.36 -5.53
CA THR A 229 -2.13 -1.68 -5.70
C THR A 229 -2.59 -2.68 -4.64
N VAL A 230 -3.20 -2.22 -3.54
CA VAL A 230 -3.83 -3.07 -2.52
C VAL A 230 -5.14 -2.44 -2.04
N GLY A 231 -6.20 -3.24 -1.96
CA GLY A 231 -7.51 -2.77 -1.50
C GLY A 231 -8.66 -3.65 -1.97
N GLN A 232 -9.78 -3.02 -2.30
CA GLN A 232 -10.98 -3.67 -2.84
C GLN A 232 -11.48 -2.99 -4.11
N ARG A 233 -12.14 -3.77 -4.96
CA ARG A 233 -12.77 -3.33 -6.20
C ARG A 233 -14.27 -3.65 -6.22
N CYS A 234 -14.99 -2.96 -7.10
CA CYS A 234 -16.39 -3.30 -7.39
C CYS A 234 -16.54 -4.74 -7.89
N ALA A 235 -17.72 -5.33 -7.65
CA ALA A 235 -18.09 -6.65 -8.15
C ALA A 235 -18.13 -6.68 -9.69
N ASP A 236 -18.64 -5.60 -10.30
CA ASP A 236 -18.59 -5.42 -11.74
C ASP A 236 -17.15 -5.18 -12.21
N VAL A 237 -16.64 -6.12 -13.02
CA VAL A 237 -15.28 -6.10 -13.57
C VAL A 237 -15.03 -4.93 -14.51
N HIS A 238 -16.08 -4.37 -15.11
CA HIS A 238 -16.01 -3.21 -16.00
C HIS A 238 -16.17 -1.89 -15.25
N CYS A 239 -16.68 -1.92 -14.01
CA CYS A 239 -16.81 -0.72 -13.19
C CYS A 239 -15.43 -0.21 -12.73
N GLY A 240 -15.25 1.11 -12.71
CA GLY A 240 -14.06 1.84 -12.30
C GLY A 240 -13.77 1.86 -10.78
N GLY A 241 -14.73 1.51 -9.93
CA GLY A 241 -14.64 1.73 -8.47
C GLY A 241 -13.61 0.86 -7.76
N ARG A 242 -12.55 1.50 -7.23
CA ARG A 242 -11.55 0.90 -6.32
C ARG A 242 -11.36 1.78 -5.10
N LEU A 243 -11.09 1.15 -3.95
CA LEU A 243 -10.76 1.82 -2.70
C LEU A 243 -9.61 1.08 -2.00
N HIS A 244 -8.63 1.81 -1.47
CA HIS A 244 -7.63 1.24 -0.57
C HIS A 244 -8.29 0.75 0.72
N ASP A 245 -7.66 -0.22 1.38
CA ASP A 245 -8.15 -0.73 2.68
C ASP A 245 -8.31 0.37 3.73
N HIS A 246 -7.30 1.23 3.88
CA HIS A 246 -7.34 2.35 4.82
C HIS A 246 -8.32 3.47 4.40
N CYS A 247 -8.69 3.54 3.11
CA CYS A 247 -9.63 4.55 2.62
C CYS A 247 -11.09 4.14 2.87
N MET A 248 -11.42 2.85 2.77
CA MET A 248 -12.80 2.37 2.82
C MET A 248 -13.56 2.81 4.07
N GLN A 249 -12.98 2.60 5.26
CA GLN A 249 -13.69 2.86 6.53
C GLN A 249 -14.13 4.32 6.64
N ASN A 250 -13.22 5.25 6.38
CA ASN A 250 -13.55 6.68 6.44
C ASN A 250 -14.50 7.08 5.29
N PHE A 251 -14.29 6.53 4.09
CA PHE A 251 -15.11 6.83 2.92
C PHE A 251 -16.58 6.44 3.11
N PHE A 252 -16.87 5.19 3.50
CA PHE A 252 -18.23 4.73 3.70
C PHE A 252 -18.91 5.39 4.90
N ARG A 253 -18.16 5.67 5.97
CA ARG A 253 -18.67 6.46 7.09
C ARG A 253 -19.10 7.86 6.66
N MET A 254 -18.30 8.54 5.84
CA MET A 254 -18.62 9.87 5.32
C MET A 254 -19.80 9.85 4.34
N GLN A 255 -19.91 8.82 3.50
CA GLN A 255 -21.01 8.65 2.55
C GLN A 255 -22.30 8.12 3.19
N GLN A 256 -22.23 7.58 4.41
CA GLN A 256 -23.31 6.87 5.08
C GLN A 256 -23.89 5.70 4.26
N ALA A 257 -23.10 5.13 3.35
CA ALA A 257 -23.50 4.05 2.46
C ALA A 257 -22.28 3.19 2.09
N GLU A 258 -22.44 1.86 2.13
CA GLU A 258 -21.47 0.89 1.66
C GLU A 258 -21.74 0.54 0.19
N GLU A 259 -21.65 1.56 -0.66
CA GLU A 259 -21.92 1.46 -2.09
C GLU A 259 -20.68 1.82 -2.91
N CYS A 260 -20.60 1.27 -4.11
CA CYS A 260 -19.60 1.61 -5.08
C CYS A 260 -19.65 3.12 -5.40
N PRO A 261 -18.52 3.84 -5.28
CA PRO A 261 -18.48 5.28 -5.54
C PRO A 261 -18.76 5.66 -7.01
N VAL A 262 -18.68 4.69 -7.92
CA VAL A 262 -18.83 4.89 -9.36
C VAL A 262 -20.22 4.44 -9.85
N CYS A 263 -20.56 3.16 -9.69
CA CYS A 263 -21.82 2.61 -10.22
C CYS A 263 -22.95 2.51 -9.19
N LYS A 264 -22.71 2.86 -7.92
CA LYS A 264 -23.70 2.81 -6.81
C LYS A 264 -24.24 1.40 -6.46
N ALA A 265 -23.68 0.34 -7.05
CA ALA A 265 -23.98 -1.02 -6.61
C ALA A 265 -23.46 -1.27 -5.18
N GLU A 266 -24.07 -2.22 -4.47
CA GLU A 266 -23.61 -2.67 -3.15
C GLU A 266 -22.12 -3.06 -3.18
N TRP A 267 -21.36 -2.65 -2.15
CA TRP A 267 -19.94 -2.95 -2.09
C TRP A 267 -19.71 -4.42 -1.74
N PRO A 268 -18.94 -5.19 -2.54
CA PRO A 268 -18.90 -6.64 -2.40
C PRO A 268 -18.20 -7.14 -1.12
N GLY A 269 -17.25 -6.38 -0.57
CA GLY A 269 -16.50 -6.76 0.62
C GLY A 269 -15.46 -7.89 0.44
N ASP A 270 -15.50 -8.64 -0.66
CA ASP A 270 -14.66 -9.82 -0.92
C ASP A 270 -13.90 -9.79 -2.26
N HIS A 271 -14.05 -8.73 -3.05
CA HIS A 271 -13.34 -8.53 -4.30
C HIS A 271 -12.09 -7.70 -4.07
N PHE A 272 -10.94 -8.37 -3.97
CA PHE A 272 -9.68 -7.74 -3.57
C PHE A 272 -8.83 -7.25 -4.75
N VAL A 273 -7.96 -6.29 -4.44
CA VAL A 273 -6.84 -5.80 -5.24
C VAL A 273 -5.55 -6.10 -4.46
N GLY A 274 -4.48 -6.47 -5.16
CA GLY A 274 -3.20 -6.84 -4.56
C GLY A 274 -3.03 -8.35 -4.35
N GLU A 275 -2.12 -8.74 -3.44
CA GLU A 275 -1.83 -10.13 -3.10
C GLU A 275 -3.08 -10.98 -2.83
N ARG A 276 -4.09 -10.40 -2.16
CA ARG A 276 -5.35 -11.09 -1.82
C ARG A 276 -6.15 -11.51 -3.05
N ALA A 277 -6.01 -10.81 -4.19
CA ALA A 277 -6.68 -11.15 -5.44
C ALA A 277 -6.18 -12.47 -6.02
N LEU A 278 -4.89 -12.79 -5.84
CA LEU A 278 -4.29 -14.03 -6.33
C LEU A 278 -4.77 -15.25 -5.55
N GLY A 279 -4.98 -15.11 -4.24
CA GLY A 279 -5.54 -16.17 -3.38
C GLY A 279 -7.05 -16.38 -3.59
N ALA A 280 -7.82 -15.29 -3.73
CA ALA A 280 -9.27 -15.35 -3.88
C ALA A 280 -9.72 -16.05 -5.18
N SER A 281 -8.91 -16.00 -6.24
CA SER A 281 -9.20 -16.61 -7.55
C SER A 281 -9.27 -18.16 -7.51
N SER A 282 -8.89 -18.79 -6.39
CA SER A 282 -8.88 -20.26 -6.22
C SER A 282 -10.06 -20.82 -5.41
N ARG A 283 -10.97 -19.97 -4.91
CA ARG A 283 -12.18 -20.43 -4.22
C ARG A 283 -13.39 -20.32 -5.15
N PRO A 284 -14.06 -21.43 -5.50
CA PRO A 284 -15.36 -21.35 -6.16
C PRO A 284 -16.32 -20.58 -5.25
N SER A 285 -16.92 -19.52 -5.77
CA SER A 285 -17.97 -18.75 -5.11
C SER A 285 -19.12 -19.70 -4.75
N GLY A 286 -19.16 -20.13 -3.48
CA GLY A 286 -20.07 -21.19 -3.09
C GLY A 286 -20.15 -21.44 -1.59
N VAL A 287 -19.86 -20.47 -0.73
CA VAL A 287 -20.38 -20.48 0.66
C VAL A 287 -20.59 -19.04 1.10
N VAL A 288 -21.79 -18.51 0.87
CA VAL A 288 -22.29 -17.35 1.61
C VAL A 288 -22.36 -17.77 3.08
N ARG A 289 -21.42 -17.30 3.90
CA ARG A 289 -21.49 -17.48 5.34
C ARG A 289 -22.59 -16.53 5.85
N ARG A 290 -23.84 -17.02 5.81
CA ARG A 290 -24.99 -16.35 6.43
C ARG A 290 -24.62 -16.02 7.88
N GLN A 291 -24.44 -14.74 8.18
CA GLN A 291 -24.45 -14.27 9.54
C GLN A 291 -25.86 -14.51 10.08
N THR A 292 -25.98 -15.40 11.06
CA THR A 292 -27.23 -15.61 11.80
C THR A 292 -27.58 -14.32 12.53
N PRO A 293 -28.81 -13.79 12.40
CA PRO A 293 -29.24 -12.67 13.21
C PRO A 293 -29.34 -13.13 14.66
N VAL A 294 -28.73 -12.37 15.56
CA VAL A 294 -28.91 -12.53 17.01
C VAL A 294 -30.36 -12.17 17.32
N SER A 295 -31.19 -13.18 17.59
CA SER A 295 -32.57 -12.98 18.05
C SER A 295 -32.58 -12.19 19.35
N ALA A 296 -33.33 -11.09 19.32
CA ALA A 296 -33.69 -10.28 20.47
C ALA A 296 -34.35 -11.14 21.57
N ARG A 297 -33.89 -10.95 22.81
CA ARG A 297 -34.56 -11.44 24.02
C ARG A 297 -35.92 -10.77 24.16
N PRO A 298 -37.02 -11.49 24.48
CA PRO A 298 -38.24 -10.84 24.90
C PRO A 298 -38.14 -10.44 26.38
N SER A 299 -38.52 -9.20 26.63
CA SER A 299 -38.74 -8.59 27.94
C SER A 299 -39.90 -9.29 28.66
N VAL A 300 -39.72 -9.62 29.93
CA VAL A 300 -40.82 -10.02 30.82
C VAL A 300 -40.76 -9.15 32.06
N GLU A 301 -41.77 -8.29 32.21
CA GLU A 301 -42.05 -7.54 33.43
C GLU A 301 -43.10 -8.27 34.31
N PRO A 302 -43.19 -7.93 35.61
CA PRO A 302 -43.51 -8.89 36.66
C PRO A 302 -44.90 -8.69 37.29
N SER A 303 -45.46 -9.76 37.89
CA SER A 303 -46.49 -9.77 38.95
C SER A 303 -46.88 -11.24 39.23
N THR A 304 -47.22 -11.77 40.40
CA THR A 304 -47.34 -11.38 41.83
C THR A 304 -47.79 -12.65 42.57
N ARG A 305 -47.34 -12.88 43.83
CA ARG A 305 -47.97 -13.69 44.92
C ARG A 305 -48.22 -15.21 44.61
N SER A 306 -48.12 -16.18 45.51
CA SER A 306 -48.13 -16.22 46.98
C SER A 306 -47.87 -17.66 47.47
N THR A 307 -47.06 -17.77 48.52
CA THR A 307 -47.05 -18.74 49.65
C THR A 307 -46.85 -20.26 49.47
N PRO A 308 -46.20 -20.92 50.47
CA PRO A 308 -45.68 -22.29 50.38
C PRO A 308 -46.56 -23.32 51.11
N SER A 309 -46.39 -24.61 50.80
CA SER A 309 -46.95 -25.71 51.59
C SER A 309 -45.86 -26.66 52.11
N ARG A 310 -46.07 -27.04 53.38
CA ARG A 310 -45.21 -27.77 54.34
C ARG A 310 -45.16 -29.28 54.06
N VAL A 311 -44.05 -29.93 54.41
CA VAL A 311 -43.92 -31.22 55.16
C VAL A 311 -42.49 -31.23 55.75
N ALA A 312 -42.25 -30.98 57.04
CA ALA A 312 -42.39 -31.77 58.29
C ALA A 312 -41.08 -32.45 58.79
N LEU A 313 -40.68 -32.03 60.01
CA LEU A 313 -40.01 -32.75 61.14
C LEU A 313 -38.68 -33.51 60.89
N GLU A 314 -37.65 -33.48 61.75
CA GLU A 314 -37.56 -33.67 63.22
C GLU A 314 -36.34 -32.87 63.79
N ALA A 315 -36.49 -32.09 64.86
CA ALA A 315 -36.19 -32.41 66.28
C ALA A 315 -34.74 -32.81 66.60
N ASN A 316 -33.97 -31.92 67.23
CA ASN A 316 -33.57 -32.07 68.64
C ASN A 316 -32.82 -30.83 69.14
N LEU A 317 -33.39 -30.25 70.20
CA LEU A 317 -32.73 -29.38 71.15
C LEU A 317 -32.04 -30.28 72.17
N ASP A 318 -30.78 -30.02 72.47
CA ASP A 318 -30.34 -30.05 73.85
C ASP A 318 -29.31 -28.95 74.05
N SER A 319 -29.59 -28.17 75.07
CA SER A 319 -28.86 -27.03 75.57
C SER A 319 -28.45 -27.37 76.98
N ASP A 320 -27.15 -27.34 77.28
CA ASP A 320 -26.60 -27.04 78.60
C ASP A 320 -25.09 -26.76 78.41
N SER A 321 -24.63 -25.53 78.72
CA SER A 321 -24.05 -25.13 80.02
C SER A 321 -22.58 -25.65 80.10
N GLU A 322 -21.52 -24.86 80.20
CA GLU A 322 -21.23 -23.56 80.83
C GLU A 322 -20.16 -22.78 80.04
#